data_AF-A0A6V8ETL1-F1
#
_entry.id   AF-A0A6V8ETL1-F1
#
_cell.length_a   1.000
_cell.length_b   1.000
_cell.length_c   1.000
_cell.angle_alpha   90.00
_cell.angle_beta   90.00
_cell.angle_gamma   90.00
#
_symmetry.space_group_name_H-M   'P 1'
#
loop_
_entity.id
_entity.type
_entity.pdbx_description
1 polymer ?
#
loop_
_entity_poly.entity_id
_entity_poly.type
_entity_poly.pdbx_seq_one_letter_code
_entity_poly.pdbx_strand_id
1 'polypeptide(L)'
;MIGEACGICQDENIDTNCSICIRCVELTEESKWAPSLPLEVHQRMADVLGGPVRSLRKRWKNLERFMAHTPDVDWARLDDPEMDPVRLSPFPEEEE
;
A
#
# COMPACT_ATOMS: atom_id res chain seq x y z
N MET A 1 14.79 32.86 -5.81
CA MET A 1 14.57 31.87 -6.88
C MET A 1 13.74 30.77 -6.26
N ILE A 2 12.47 30.65 -6.65
CA ILE A 2 11.60 29.56 -6.19
C ILE A 2 12.10 28.35 -6.99
N GLY A 3 12.69 27.37 -6.30
CA GLY A 3 13.07 26.11 -6.95
C GLY A 3 11.85 25.53 -7.62
N GLU A 4 11.97 25.20 -8.90
CA GLU A 4 10.89 24.56 -9.63
C GLU A 4 10.74 23.16 -9.04
N ALA A 5 9.64 22.95 -8.32
CA ALA A 5 9.30 21.68 -7.69
C ALA A 5 8.15 21.03 -8.47
N CYS A 6 8.09 19.70 -8.42
CA CYS A 6 6.97 18.96 -8.98
C CYS A 6 5.64 19.46 -8.41
N GLY A 7 4.72 19.91 -9.26
CA GLY A 7 3.43 20.48 -8.83
C GLY A 7 2.54 19.50 -8.05
N ILE A 8 2.83 18.19 -8.11
CA ILE A 8 2.05 17.12 -7.47
C ILE A 8 2.73 16.63 -6.18
N CYS A 9 3.96 16.10 -6.26
CA CYS A 9 4.67 15.53 -5.11
C CYS A 9 5.66 16.49 -4.45
N GLN A 10 5.83 17.71 -4.97
CA GLN A 10 6.71 18.76 -4.43
C GLN A 10 8.19 18.34 -4.33
N ASP A 11 8.63 17.45 -5.22
CA ASP A 11 10.05 17.13 -5.38
C ASP A 11 10.78 18.32 -6.01
N GLU A 12 11.74 18.88 -5.29
CA GLU A 12 12.48 20.11 -5.62
C GLU A 12 13.55 19.92 -6.71
N ASN A 13 13.75 18.69 -7.20
CA ASN A 13 14.77 18.39 -8.22
C ASN A 13 14.21 18.37 -9.65
N ILE A 14 12.97 18.84 -9.86
CA ILE A 14 12.26 18.64 -11.12
C ILE A 14 11.47 19.89 -11.50
N ASP A 15 11.76 20.40 -12.70
CA ASP A 15 11.22 21.65 -13.25
C ASP A 15 9.69 21.65 -13.46
N THR A 16 9.06 20.47 -13.52
CA THR A 16 7.62 20.27 -13.73
C THR A 16 7.10 19.02 -13.00
N ASN A 17 5.88 18.55 -13.31
CA ASN A 17 5.39 17.29 -12.77
C ASN A 17 6.37 16.14 -13.10
N CYS A 18 6.80 15.40 -12.08
CA CYS A 18 7.72 14.28 -12.27
C CYS A 18 7.08 13.16 -13.09
N SER A 19 7.92 12.37 -13.79
CA SER A 19 7.48 11.26 -14.63
C SER A 19 6.59 10.26 -13.89
N ILE A 20 6.85 10.03 -12.60
CA ILE A 20 6.02 9.19 -11.73
C ILE A 20 4.64 9.81 -11.54
N CYS A 21 4.55 11.09 -11.20
CA CYS A 21 3.27 11.75 -10.96
C CYS A 21 2.45 11.87 -12.25
N ILE A 22 3.08 12.18 -13.39
CA ILE A 22 2.44 12.16 -14.71
C ILE A 22 1.87 10.76 -14.98
N ARG A 23 2.68 9.71 -14.79
CA ARG A 23 2.26 8.34 -15.02
C ARG A 23 1.10 7.92 -14.10
N CYS A 24 1.11 8.34 -12.84
CA CYS A 24 0.01 8.09 -11.91
C CYS A 24 -1.29 8.74 -12.41
N VAL A 25 -1.24 10.00 -12.87
CA VAL A 25 -2.42 10.70 -13.44
C VAL A 25 -2.95 9.95 -14.67
N GLU A 26 -2.09 9.64 -15.64
CA GLU A 26 -2.47 8.87 -16.83
C GLU A 26 -3.13 7.54 -16.47
N LEU A 27 -2.53 6.78 -15.56
CA LEU A 27 -3.09 5.49 -15.15
C LEU A 27 -4.44 5.62 -14.43
N THR A 28 -4.68 6.77 -13.78
CA THR A 28 -5.98 7.08 -13.14
C THR A 28 -7.03 7.39 -14.20
N GLU A 29 -6.68 8.17 -15.23
CA GLU A 29 -7.56 8.47 -16.37
C GLU A 29 -7.89 7.21 -17.18
N GLU A 30 -6.90 6.35 -17.39
CA GLU A 30 -7.05 5.07 -18.06
C GLU A 30 -7.87 4.05 -17.23
N SER A 31 -8.28 4.39 -16.00
CA SER A 31 -8.97 3.49 -15.06
C SER A 31 -8.21 2.18 -14.81
N LYS A 32 -6.88 2.17 -15.03
CA LYS A 32 -6.03 0.99 -14.88
C LYS A 32 -5.58 0.75 -13.45
N TRP A 33 -5.85 1.70 -12.55
CA TRP A 33 -5.33 1.66 -11.18
C TRP A 33 -6.06 0.71 -10.24
N ALA A 34 -7.32 0.37 -10.54
CA ALA A 34 -8.12 -0.66 -9.88
C ALA A 34 -9.53 -0.64 -10.49
N PRO A 35 -10.32 -1.71 -10.36
CA PRO A 35 -11.76 -1.60 -10.56
C PRO A 35 -12.32 -0.46 -9.69
N SER A 36 -13.23 0.35 -10.26
CA SER A 36 -13.99 1.34 -9.49
C SER A 36 -14.72 0.62 -8.36
N LEU A 37 -14.31 0.90 -7.13
CA LEU A 37 -14.98 0.37 -5.95
C LEU A 37 -16.18 1.28 -5.62
N PRO A 38 -17.33 0.73 -5.23
CA PRO A 38 -18.44 1.52 -4.71
C PRO A 38 -17.98 2.37 -3.52
N LEU A 39 -18.53 3.58 -3.39
CA LEU A 39 -18.20 4.51 -2.30
C LEU A 39 -18.35 3.86 -0.91
N GLU A 40 -19.33 2.98 -0.76
CA GLU A 40 -19.60 2.21 0.47
C GLU A 40 -18.45 1.27 0.84
N VAL A 41 -17.72 0.74 -0.14
CA VAL A 41 -16.51 -0.07 0.10
C VAL A 41 -15.38 0.83 0.60
N HIS A 42 -15.20 2.00 -0.01
CA HIS A 42 -14.21 2.98 0.43
C HIS A 42 -14.46 3.45 1.87
N GLN A 43 -15.71 3.74 2.21
CA GLN A 43 -16.08 4.19 3.56
C GLN A 43 -15.84 3.09 4.60
N ARG A 44 -16.26 1.85 4.32
CA ARG A 44 -15.97 0.71 5.21
C ARG A 44 -14.48 0.53 5.44
N MET A 45 -13.66 0.62 4.39
CA MET A 45 -12.21 0.47 4.55
C MET A 45 -11.59 1.65 5.30
N ALA A 46 -12.11 2.87 5.13
CA ALA A 46 -11.68 4.02 5.92
C ALA A 46 -11.94 3.79 7.42
N ASP A 47 -13.10 3.25 7.79
CA ASP A 47 -13.42 2.92 9.18
C ASP A 47 -12.48 1.86 9.75
N VAL A 48 -12.16 0.82 8.97
CA VAL A 48 -11.16 -0.22 9.32
C VAL A 48 -9.80 0.38 9.64
N LEU A 49 -9.36 1.35 8.83
CA LEU A 49 -8.08 2.04 9.03
C LEU A 49 -8.11 3.04 10.20
N GLY A 50 -9.28 3.28 10.80
CA GLY A 50 -9.51 4.19 11.91
C GLY A 50 -9.93 5.60 11.51
N GLY A 51 -10.55 5.76 10.35
CA GLY A 51 -11.06 7.02 9.83
C GLY A 51 -9.94 7.98 9.36
N PRO A 52 -10.13 9.31 9.41
CA PRO A 52 -9.16 10.30 8.95
C PRO A 52 -7.96 10.48 9.92
N VAL A 53 -7.42 9.37 10.43
CA VAL A 53 -6.22 9.36 11.28
C VAL A 53 -4.99 9.72 10.45
N ARG A 54 -4.21 10.71 10.89
CA ARG A 54 -3.01 11.19 10.17
C ARG A 54 -1.77 10.30 10.36
N SER A 55 -1.73 9.47 11.40
CA SER A 55 -0.56 8.64 11.71
C SER A 55 -0.59 7.30 10.96
N LEU A 56 0.38 7.09 10.08
CA LEU A 56 0.59 5.81 9.37
C LEU A 56 0.72 4.64 10.34
N ARG A 57 1.47 4.80 11.44
CA ARG A 57 1.64 3.77 12.47
C ARG A 57 0.32 3.33 13.08
N LYS A 58 -0.58 4.28 13.34
CA LYS A 58 -1.90 3.98 13.92
C LYS A 58 -2.81 3.30 12.90
N ARG A 59 -2.77 3.71 11.63
CA ARG A 59 -3.49 3.02 10.54
C ARG A 59 -3.02 1.56 10.41
N TRP A 60 -1.71 1.34 10.43
CA TRP A 60 -1.14 -0.01 10.34
C TRP A 60 -1.59 -0.91 11.49
N LYS A 61 -1.54 -0.43 12.73
CA LYS A 61 -2.04 -1.19 13.89
C LYS A 61 -3.53 -1.52 13.78
N ASN A 62 -4.33 -0.60 13.27
CA ASN A 62 -5.77 -0.85 13.07
C ASN A 62 -6.00 -1.90 11.98
N LEU A 63 -5.28 -1.78 10.86
CA LEU A 63 -5.32 -2.75 9.77
C LEU A 63 -4.92 -4.14 10.26
N GLU A 64 -3.79 -4.25 10.96
CA GLU A 64 -3.30 -5.50 11.53
C GLU A 64 -4.36 -6.12 12.45
N ARG A 65 -4.91 -5.36 13.39
CA ARG A 65 -5.97 -5.83 14.30
C ARG A 65 -7.22 -6.31 13.55
N PHE A 66 -7.62 -5.62 12.49
CA PHE A 66 -8.82 -5.96 11.74
C PHE A 66 -8.61 -7.18 10.85
N MET A 67 -7.50 -7.21 10.11
CA MET A 67 -7.20 -8.26 9.13
C MET A 67 -6.73 -9.55 9.79
N ALA A 68 -6.17 -9.50 11.00
CA ALA A 68 -5.60 -10.66 11.72
C ALA A 68 -6.58 -11.81 11.95
N HIS A 69 -7.88 -11.66 11.73
CA HIS A 69 -8.89 -12.72 11.85
C HIS A 69 -9.73 -12.91 10.59
N THR A 70 -9.35 -12.28 9.48
CA THR A 70 -10.07 -12.40 8.21
C THR A 70 -9.54 -13.57 7.38
N PRO A 71 -10.39 -14.24 6.59
CA PRO A 71 -9.95 -15.29 5.66
C PRO A 71 -8.97 -14.79 4.59
N ASP A 72 -9.03 -13.49 4.27
CA ASP A 72 -8.21 -12.85 3.24
C ASP A 72 -6.70 -12.88 3.54
N VAL A 73 -6.31 -13.14 4.79
CA VAL A 73 -4.89 -13.30 5.17
C VAL A 73 -4.52 -14.76 5.49
N ASP A 74 -5.47 -15.69 5.40
CA ASP A 74 -5.21 -17.10 5.75
C ASP A 74 -4.24 -17.76 4.77
N TRP A 75 -4.17 -17.30 3.51
CA TRP A 75 -3.20 -17.78 2.53
C TRP A 75 -1.74 -17.57 2.94
N ALA A 76 -1.49 -16.60 3.83
CA ALA A 76 -0.16 -16.25 4.33
C ALA A 76 0.11 -16.77 5.74
N ARG A 77 -0.87 -17.41 6.40
CA ARG A 77 -0.67 -17.99 7.72
C ARG A 77 0.06 -19.31 7.61
N LEU A 78 1.02 -19.50 8.50
CA LEU A 78 1.68 -20.77 8.69
C LEU A 78 0.83 -21.64 9.63
N ASP A 79 0.94 -22.96 9.47
CA ASP A 79 0.29 -23.94 10.36
C ASP A 79 0.76 -23.76 11.82
N ASP A 80 2.03 -23.39 12.00
CA ASP A 80 2.60 -22.98 13.28
C ASP A 80 2.75 -21.45 13.34
N PRO A 81 2.01 -20.76 14.22
CA PRO A 81 2.08 -19.30 14.39
C PRO A 81 3.44 -18.77 14.87
N GLU A 82 4.28 -19.61 15.49
CA GLU A 82 5.60 -19.22 16.01
C GLU A 82 6.70 -19.37 14.94
N MET A 83 6.37 -19.93 13.77
CA MET A 83 7.31 -20.02 12.67
C MET A 83 7.53 -18.67 11.99
N ASP A 84 8.80 -18.36 11.71
CA ASP A 84 9.18 -17.20 10.92
C ASP A 84 9.20 -17.60 9.42
N PRO A 85 8.30 -17.05 8.58
CA PRO A 85 8.23 -17.39 7.16
C PRO A 85 9.50 -17.02 6.39
N VAL A 86 10.38 -16.18 6.94
CA VAL A 86 11.64 -15.75 6.32
C VAL A 86 12.83 -16.62 6.75
N ARG A 87 12.68 -17.49 7.75
CA ARG A 87 13.75 -18.41 8.19
C ARG A 87 13.92 -19.62 7.29
N LEU A 88 12.88 -20.01 6.57
CA LEU A 88 12.97 -20.99 5.49
C LEU A 88 13.34 -20.20 4.23
N SER A 89 14.62 -20.14 3.88
CA SER A 89 15.05 -19.53 2.62
C SER A 89 14.22 -20.14 1.48
N PRO A 90 13.49 -19.35 0.68
CA PRO A 90 12.74 -19.88 -0.46
C PRO A 90 13.67 -20.41 -1.56
N PHE A 91 14.97 -20.14 -1.45
CA PHE A 91 16.02 -20.67 -2.30
C PHE A 91 16.85 -21.66 -1.47
N PRO A 92 16.68 -22.98 -1.66
CA PRO A 92 17.63 -23.93 -1.12
C PRO A 92 19.02 -23.60 -1.69
N GLU A 93 20.06 -23.64 -0.86
CA GLU A 93 21.45 -23.38 -1.27
C GLU A 93 22.00 -24.46 -2.25
N GLU A 94 21.19 -25.46 -2.61
CA GLU A 94 21.56 -26.63 -3.44
C GLU A 94 21.25 -26.47 -4.94
N GLU A 95 21.21 -25.26 -5.48
CA GLU A 95 21.33 -25.04 -6.93
C GLU A 95 22.74 -24.52 -7.27
N GLU A 96 23.72 -25.43 -7.28
CA GLU A 96 25.03 -25.28 -7.96
C GLU A 96 25.13 -26.15 -9.21
#